data_AF-A0A7J0E8V5-F1
#
_entry.id   AF-A0A7J0E8V5-F1
#
_cell.length_a   1.000
_cell.length_b   1.000
_cell.length_c   1.000
_cell.angle_alpha   90.00
_cell.angle_beta   90.00
_cell.angle_gamma   90.00
#
_symmetry.space_group_name_H-M   'P 1'
#
loop_
_entity.id
_entity.type
_entity.pdbx_description
1 polymer ?
#
loop_
_entity_poly.entity_id
_entity_poly.type
_entity_poly.pdbx_seq_one_letter_code
_entity_poly.pdbx_strand_id
1 'polypeptide(L)'
;MVGTQAIVAYQKPDGTMNVYTSPVNGYRTQLQKGELSFPISDLSASFSNDEIIVFATLEVPDNTFALNHVWQDGPMNGNNLGMHDLSGSHLQSMGTLNLTSGQASASHGGDSNTVLKIVSALIFRPAKDHKYRYIWNRFHHGTGYAVLLLGFANIWIGFSIWEPAMGWVIAYGVIFGAIMLSSVVLEVWKKLRIDGKTDAAHEVTISVNEEGTSPEENTV
;
A
#
# COMPACT_ATOMS: atom_id res chain seq x y z
N MET A 1 1.71 -23.27 13.96
CA MET A 1 2.79 -22.53 13.26
C MET A 1 4.15 -22.77 13.92
N VAL A 2 4.44 -24.02 14.33
CA VAL A 2 5.79 -24.37 14.79
C VAL A 2 6.68 -24.54 13.56
N GLY A 3 7.89 -24.00 13.59
CA GLY A 3 8.81 -23.95 12.45
C GLY A 3 8.64 -22.70 11.56
N THR A 4 7.72 -21.79 11.90
CA THR A 4 7.56 -20.53 11.17
C THR A 4 8.72 -19.60 11.49
N GLN A 5 9.18 -18.91 10.44
CA GLN A 5 10.20 -17.86 10.51
C GLN A 5 9.49 -16.52 10.34
N ALA A 6 9.33 -15.77 11.43
CA ALA A 6 8.41 -14.65 11.47
C ALA A 6 9.16 -13.31 11.44
N ILE A 7 8.53 -12.34 10.80
CA ILE A 7 8.82 -10.92 11.02
C ILE A 7 7.74 -10.40 11.97
N VAL A 8 8.17 -9.71 13.02
CA VAL A 8 7.31 -9.21 14.08
C VAL A 8 7.39 -7.71 14.06
N ALA A 9 6.24 -7.04 14.00
CA ALA A 9 6.13 -5.60 14.05
C ALA A 9 5.04 -5.17 15.01
N TYR A 10 5.32 -4.15 15.82
CA TYR A 10 4.34 -3.55 16.73
C TYR A 10 4.71 -2.11 17.04
N GLN A 11 3.72 -1.31 17.44
CA GLN A 11 3.94 0.05 17.90
C GLN A 11 4.19 0.06 19.42
N LYS A 12 5.28 0.71 19.85
CA LYS A 12 5.55 0.94 21.27
C LYS A 12 4.65 2.05 21.82
N PRO A 13 4.48 2.14 23.16
CA PRO A 13 3.71 3.22 23.79
C PRO A 13 4.20 4.63 23.46
N ASP A 14 5.47 4.80 23.08
CA ASP A 14 6.06 6.08 22.64
C ASP A 14 5.71 6.45 21.18
N GLY A 15 4.92 5.64 20.48
CA GLY A 15 4.52 5.82 19.09
C GLY A 15 5.53 5.29 18.06
N THR A 16 6.72 4.86 18.48
CA THR A 16 7.74 4.31 17.58
C THR A 16 7.43 2.87 17.18
N MET A 17 7.83 2.49 15.96
CA MET A 17 7.70 1.11 15.51
C MET A 17 8.87 0.27 15.99
N ASN A 18 8.56 -0.90 16.54
CA ASN A 18 9.53 -1.97 16.71
C ASN A 18 9.34 -3.00 15.60
N VAL A 19 10.43 -3.42 14.98
CA VAL A 19 10.40 -4.47 13.96
C VAL A 19 11.65 -5.35 14.09
N TYR A 20 11.45 -6.66 14.04
CA TYR A 20 12.53 -7.64 14.17
C TYR A 20 12.10 -9.02 13.68
N THR A 21 13.05 -9.92 13.56
CA THR A 21 12.85 -11.31 13.17
C THR A 21 12.74 -12.23 14.39
N SER A 22 11.94 -13.28 14.29
CA SER A 22 11.75 -14.26 15.36
C SER A 22 11.52 -15.67 14.81
N PRO A 23 12.36 -16.65 15.19
CA PRO A 23 12.09 -18.06 14.90
C PRO A 23 11.04 -18.63 15.87
N VAL A 24 9.95 -19.18 15.34
CA VAL A 24 8.86 -19.77 16.13
C VAL A 24 9.07 -21.28 16.28
N ASN A 25 9.73 -21.68 17.37
CA ASN A 25 10.07 -23.08 17.62
C ASN A 25 9.04 -23.85 18.47
N GLY A 26 7.95 -23.22 18.87
CA GLY A 26 6.93 -23.84 19.70
C GLY A 26 5.65 -23.01 19.83
N TYR A 27 4.59 -23.63 20.35
CA TYR A 27 3.27 -22.98 20.53
C TYR A 27 3.26 -21.92 21.64
N ARG A 28 4.19 -22.00 22.60
CA ARG A 28 4.31 -21.03 23.72
C ARG A 28 5.40 -20.00 23.46
N THR A 29 5.52 -19.54 22.21
CA THR A 29 6.49 -18.51 21.84
C THR A 29 6.09 -17.16 22.45
N GLN A 30 7.08 -16.34 22.81
CA GLN A 30 6.86 -14.90 23.10
C GLN A 30 7.40 -14.03 21.96
N LEU A 31 7.62 -14.65 20.79
CA LEU A 31 8.21 -14.00 19.63
C LEU A 31 9.52 -13.31 19.99
N GLN A 32 10.42 -14.07 20.65
CA GLN A 32 11.74 -13.58 21.02
C GLN A 32 12.56 -13.26 19.76
N LYS A 33 13.27 -12.13 19.78
CA LYS A 33 14.14 -11.74 18.68
C LYS A 33 15.20 -12.81 18.42
N GLY A 34 15.37 -13.18 17.15
CA GLY A 34 16.36 -14.15 16.72
C GLY A 34 16.56 -14.14 15.21
N GLU A 35 17.65 -14.76 14.78
CA GLU A 35 18.00 -14.87 13.36
C GLU A 35 17.11 -15.90 12.64
N LEU A 36 16.90 -15.67 11.36
CA LEU A 36 16.21 -16.60 10.46
C LEU A 36 17.24 -17.43 9.69
N SER A 37 16.80 -18.53 9.10
CA SER A 37 17.60 -19.43 8.26
C SER A 37 17.94 -18.83 6.90
N PHE A 38 17.37 -17.67 6.55
CA PHE A 38 17.64 -16.93 5.33
C PHE A 38 17.91 -15.46 5.65
N PRO A 39 18.78 -14.78 4.88
CA PRO A 39 19.07 -13.37 5.08
C PRO A 39 17.84 -12.49 4.85
N ILE A 40 17.65 -11.52 5.74
CA ILE A 40 16.71 -10.41 5.57
C ILE A 40 17.47 -9.09 5.67
N SER A 41 17.21 -8.18 4.73
CA SER A 41 17.70 -6.80 4.77
C SER A 41 16.56 -5.79 4.70
N ASP A 42 16.89 -4.50 4.89
CA ASP A 42 15.96 -3.36 4.76
C ASP A 42 14.70 -3.45 5.63
N LEU A 43 14.82 -4.12 6.78
CA LEU A 43 13.70 -4.35 7.69
C LEU A 43 13.25 -3.04 8.34
N SER A 44 12.01 -2.64 8.05
CA SER A 44 11.37 -1.46 8.65
C SER A 44 9.87 -1.68 8.79
N ALA A 45 9.21 -0.86 9.62
CA ALA A 45 7.76 -0.87 9.73
C ALA A 45 7.21 0.54 9.93
N SER A 46 6.00 0.78 9.45
CA SER A 46 5.24 2.00 9.71
C SER A 46 3.85 1.66 10.24
N PHE A 47 3.26 2.60 10.97
CA PHE A 47 1.88 2.49 11.44
C PHE A 47 1.11 3.73 11.01
N SER A 48 0.00 3.53 10.31
CA SER A 48 -0.86 4.61 9.81
C SER A 48 -2.24 4.06 9.47
N ASN A 49 -3.31 4.81 9.81
CA ASN A 49 -4.71 4.39 9.62
C ASN A 49 -5.04 3.03 10.26
N ASP A 50 -4.58 2.81 11.50
CA ASP A 50 -4.77 1.55 12.25
C ASP A 50 -4.18 0.30 11.57
N GLU A 51 -3.28 0.48 10.59
CA GLU A 51 -2.61 -0.60 9.89
C GLU A 51 -1.09 -0.53 10.10
N ILE A 52 -0.50 -1.69 10.41
CA ILE A 52 0.95 -1.87 10.42
C ILE A 52 1.38 -2.35 9.03
N ILE A 53 2.33 -1.63 8.44
CA ILE A 53 2.97 -2.00 7.18
C ILE A 53 4.41 -2.39 7.48
N VAL A 54 4.80 -3.59 7.05
CA VAL A 54 6.16 -4.12 7.22
C VAL A 54 6.86 -4.13 5.86
N PHE A 55 8.09 -3.60 5.83
CA PHE A 55 8.97 -3.62 4.68
C PHE A 55 10.17 -4.50 4.99
N ALA A 56 10.51 -5.39 4.07
CA ALA A 56 11.66 -6.28 4.19
C ALA A 56 12.10 -6.74 2.80
N THR A 57 13.41 -6.90 2.63
CA THR A 57 14.02 -7.56 1.48
C THR A 57 14.43 -8.96 1.91
N LEU A 58 13.89 -9.98 1.23
CA LEU A 58 14.14 -11.38 1.52
C LEU A 58 15.08 -11.98 0.47
N GLU A 59 16.23 -12.49 0.90
CA GLU A 59 17.10 -13.29 0.03
C GLU A 59 16.60 -14.73 0.03
N VAL A 60 15.99 -15.13 -1.09
CA VAL A 60 15.43 -16.48 -1.24
C VAL A 60 16.48 -17.40 -1.89
N PRO A 61 16.72 -18.61 -1.35
CA PRO A 61 17.66 -19.56 -1.94
C PRO A 61 17.31 -19.94 -3.38
N ASP A 62 18.35 -20.22 -4.18
CA ASP A 62 18.22 -20.73 -5.55
C ASP A 62 17.30 -21.96 -5.60
N ASN A 63 16.43 -22.00 -6.62
CA ASN A 63 15.41 -23.04 -6.84
C ASN A 63 14.18 -22.99 -5.91
N THR A 64 13.93 -21.86 -5.24
CA THR A 64 12.66 -21.65 -4.54
C THR A 64 11.62 -21.06 -5.49
N PHE A 65 10.62 -21.86 -5.86
CA PHE A 65 9.55 -21.43 -6.77
C PHE A 65 8.29 -20.97 -6.05
N ALA A 66 8.13 -21.33 -4.78
CA ALA A 66 6.96 -20.98 -3.97
C ALA A 66 7.33 -20.80 -2.50
N LEU A 67 6.65 -19.84 -1.85
CA LEU A 67 6.73 -19.58 -0.42
C LEU A 67 5.35 -19.75 0.20
N ASN A 68 5.29 -20.43 1.34
CA ASN A 68 4.09 -20.40 2.17
C ASN A 68 4.20 -19.22 3.12
N HIS A 69 3.19 -18.35 3.12
CA HIS A 69 3.07 -17.29 4.11
C HIS A 69 1.91 -17.58 5.06
N VAL A 70 2.02 -16.98 6.24
CA VAL A 70 0.95 -16.86 7.21
C VAL A 70 0.89 -15.40 7.66
N TRP A 71 -0.31 -14.89 7.91
CA TRP A 71 -0.48 -13.55 8.47
C TRP A 71 -1.27 -13.63 9.77
N GLN A 72 -0.77 -12.99 10.82
CA GLN A 72 -1.41 -13.00 12.11
C GLN A 72 -1.30 -11.64 12.78
N ASP A 73 -2.33 -11.30 13.53
CA ASP A 73 -2.34 -10.25 14.52
C ASP A 73 -2.67 -10.85 15.89
N GLY A 74 -2.33 -10.14 16.97
CA GLY A 74 -2.56 -10.59 18.33
C GLY A 74 -2.56 -9.43 19.32
N PRO A 75 -3.11 -9.65 20.53
CA PRO A 75 -3.20 -8.61 21.54
C PRO A 75 -1.82 -8.22 22.07
N MET A 76 -1.70 -6.99 22.55
CA MET A 76 -0.47 -6.47 23.15
C MET A 76 -0.79 -5.78 24.48
N ASN A 77 0.05 -5.99 25.49
CA ASN A 77 -0.05 -5.31 26.79
C ASN A 77 1.29 -4.65 27.14
N GLY A 78 1.32 -3.32 27.08
CA GLY A 78 2.59 -2.58 27.13
C GLY A 78 3.47 -3.04 25.98
N ASN A 79 4.70 -3.49 26.25
CA ASN A 79 5.60 -4.05 25.23
C ASN A 79 5.52 -5.58 25.07
N ASN A 80 4.55 -6.24 25.71
CA ASN A 80 4.44 -7.69 25.71
C ASN A 80 3.44 -8.16 24.65
N LEU A 81 3.89 -9.08 23.79
CA LEU A 81 3.07 -9.71 22.77
C LEU A 81 2.27 -10.86 23.38
N GLY A 82 0.96 -10.84 23.15
CA GLY A 82 0.03 -11.87 23.57
C GLY A 82 -0.25 -12.91 22.49
N MET A 83 -0.71 -14.08 22.91
CA MET A 83 -1.18 -15.12 22.00
C MET A 83 -2.51 -14.70 21.39
N HIS A 84 -2.63 -14.79 20.07
CA HIS A 84 -3.89 -14.64 19.33
C HIS A 84 -4.80 -15.86 19.52
N ASP A 85 -6.06 -15.75 19.12
CA ASP A 85 -7.00 -16.88 19.15
C ASP A 85 -6.52 -18.03 18.25
N LEU A 86 -6.61 -19.26 18.77
CA LEU A 86 -6.18 -20.47 18.06
C LEU A 86 -7.31 -21.11 17.24
N SER A 87 -8.24 -20.30 16.72
CA SER A 87 -9.41 -20.78 15.97
C SER A 87 -9.83 -19.81 14.87
N GLY A 88 -10.73 -20.24 13.98
CA GLY A 88 -11.35 -19.38 12.97
C GLY A 88 -10.37 -18.83 11.93
N SER A 89 -10.53 -17.53 11.62
CA SER A 89 -9.76 -16.82 10.58
C SER A 89 -8.25 -16.83 10.83
N HIS A 90 -7.81 -16.86 12.10
CA HIS A 90 -6.39 -16.96 12.43
C HIS A 90 -5.78 -18.25 11.90
N LEU A 91 -6.44 -19.40 12.04
CA LEU A 91 -5.90 -20.66 11.46
C LEU A 91 -5.94 -20.69 9.93
N GLN A 92 -6.82 -19.89 9.32
CA GLN A 92 -7.05 -19.86 7.87
C GLN A 92 -6.24 -18.78 7.14
N SER A 93 -5.56 -17.89 7.88
CA SER A 93 -4.76 -16.79 7.35
C SER A 93 -3.40 -17.28 6.84
N MET A 94 -3.45 -18.12 5.81
CA MET A 94 -2.30 -18.72 5.15
C MET A 94 -2.50 -18.79 3.63
N GLY A 95 -1.39 -18.80 2.91
CA GLY A 95 -1.39 -18.86 1.47
C GLY A 95 -0.03 -19.20 0.90
N THR A 96 0.00 -19.42 -0.40
CA THR A 96 1.22 -19.76 -1.14
C THR A 96 1.45 -18.69 -2.20
N LEU A 97 2.65 -18.11 -2.21
CA LEU A 97 3.13 -17.18 -3.22
C LEU A 97 4.08 -17.90 -4.15
N ASN A 98 3.76 -17.97 -5.44
CA ASN A 98 4.65 -18.46 -6.48
C ASN A 98 5.59 -17.31 -6.92
N LEU A 99 6.89 -17.48 -6.71
CA LEU A 99 7.90 -16.44 -6.95
C LEU A 99 8.23 -16.25 -8.43
N THR A 100 7.94 -17.24 -9.28
CA THR A 100 8.21 -17.17 -10.72
C THR A 100 7.08 -16.48 -11.48
N SER A 101 5.83 -16.75 -11.10
CA SER A 101 4.64 -16.16 -11.72
C SER A 101 4.11 -14.92 -10.99
N GLY A 102 4.59 -14.66 -9.77
CA GLY A 102 4.05 -13.61 -8.88
C GLY A 102 2.63 -13.89 -8.39
N GLN A 103 2.08 -15.09 -8.65
CA GLN A 103 0.72 -15.44 -8.27
C GLN A 103 0.66 -15.86 -6.80
N ALA A 104 -0.30 -15.33 -6.06
CA ALA A 104 -0.60 -15.80 -4.71
C ALA A 104 -1.95 -16.53 -4.66
N SER A 105 -1.99 -17.64 -3.95
CA SER A 105 -3.19 -18.45 -3.73
C SER A 105 -3.48 -18.53 -2.23
N ALA A 106 -4.68 -18.12 -1.83
CA ALA A 106 -5.16 -18.32 -0.46
C ALA A 106 -5.81 -19.70 -0.32
N SER A 107 -5.72 -20.31 0.87
CA SER A 107 -6.21 -21.66 1.08
C SER A 107 -7.75 -21.77 1.07
N HIS A 108 -8.52 -20.69 1.30
CA HIS A 108 -9.99 -20.72 1.36
C HIS A 108 -10.67 -19.47 0.76
N GLY A 109 -11.79 -19.68 0.04
CA GLY A 109 -12.63 -18.66 -0.56
C GLY A 109 -13.68 -18.10 0.42
N GLY A 110 -13.26 -17.22 1.32
CA GLY A 110 -14.12 -16.50 2.26
C GLY A 110 -13.94 -14.99 2.14
N ASP A 111 -15.05 -14.28 1.96
CA ASP A 111 -15.29 -12.84 1.85
C ASP A 111 -14.20 -11.94 1.24
N SER A 112 -14.65 -11.16 0.24
CA SER A 112 -13.89 -10.32 -0.69
C SER A 112 -12.98 -9.24 -0.08
N ASN A 113 -12.85 -9.18 1.25
CA ASN A 113 -11.96 -8.26 1.96
C ASN A 113 -10.61 -8.90 2.34
N THR A 114 -10.47 -10.23 2.24
CA THR A 114 -9.25 -10.98 2.58
C THR A 114 -8.52 -11.53 1.35
N VAL A 115 -9.18 -11.57 0.20
CA VAL A 115 -8.61 -12.01 -1.06
C VAL A 115 -7.80 -10.85 -1.65
N LEU A 116 -6.47 -10.97 -1.62
CA LEU A 116 -5.50 -10.08 -2.30
C LEU A 116 -5.20 -8.71 -1.66
N LYS A 117 -4.76 -8.67 -0.39
CA LYS A 117 -3.69 -7.70 -0.05
C LYS A 117 -2.32 -8.11 -0.61
N ILE A 118 -2.22 -9.29 -1.21
CA ILE A 118 -0.97 -10.03 -1.37
C ILE A 118 -0.32 -9.90 -2.76
N VAL A 119 -0.99 -9.37 -3.80
CA VAL A 119 -0.36 -9.31 -5.15
C VAL A 119 -0.27 -7.91 -5.77
N SER A 120 -1.01 -6.92 -5.27
CA SER A 120 -0.86 -5.52 -5.74
C SER A 120 -0.01 -4.64 -4.82
N ALA A 121 0.20 -5.05 -3.56
CA ALA A 121 1.08 -4.37 -2.62
C ALA A 121 2.56 -4.77 -2.79
N LEU A 122 2.83 -5.79 -3.61
CA LEU A 122 4.16 -6.40 -3.72
C LEU A 122 5.17 -5.53 -4.49
N ILE A 123 4.77 -4.44 -5.19
CA ILE A 123 5.74 -3.53 -5.83
C ILE A 123 5.25 -2.07 -5.73
N PHE A 124 5.35 -1.45 -4.55
CA PHE A 124 5.12 -0.01 -4.28
C PHE A 124 3.66 0.48 -4.25
N ARG A 125 3.01 0.35 -3.08
CA ARG A 125 2.02 1.35 -2.67
C ARG A 125 2.58 2.17 -1.52
N PRO A 126 3.19 3.34 -1.77
CA PRO A 126 3.60 4.25 -0.69
C PRO A 126 2.36 4.65 0.13
N ALA A 127 2.49 4.68 1.46
CA ALA A 127 1.46 5.17 2.36
C ALA A 127 1.07 6.63 1.99
N LYS A 128 -0.18 7.04 2.30
CA LYS A 128 -0.78 8.30 1.80
C LYS A 128 0.00 9.57 2.23
N ASP A 129 0.81 9.45 3.26
CA ASP A 129 1.64 10.46 3.94
C ASP A 129 3.11 10.47 3.48
N HIS A 130 3.53 9.56 2.59
CA HIS A 130 4.94 9.44 2.20
C HIS A 130 5.32 10.36 1.02
N LYS A 131 6.50 11.00 1.09
CA LYS A 131 7.08 11.87 0.03
C LYS A 131 7.09 11.21 -1.37
N TYR A 132 7.28 9.90 -1.43
CA TYR A 132 7.31 9.12 -2.68
C TYR A 132 5.92 8.81 -3.26
N ARG A 133 4.82 9.04 -2.53
CA ARG A 133 3.45 8.85 -3.06
C ARG A 133 3.15 9.79 -4.22
N TYR A 134 3.68 11.02 -4.16
CA TYR A 134 3.54 11.99 -5.24
C TYR A 134 4.22 11.52 -6.54
N ILE A 135 5.47 11.04 -6.43
CA ILE A 135 6.24 10.52 -7.57
C ILE A 135 5.57 9.26 -8.14
N TRP A 136 5.13 8.35 -7.27
CA TRP A 136 4.41 7.15 -7.66
C TRP A 136 3.10 7.47 -8.40
N ASN A 137 2.29 8.40 -7.88
CA ASN A 137 1.05 8.80 -8.57
C ASN A 137 1.35 9.42 -9.94
N ARG A 138 2.38 10.27 -10.05
CA ARG A 138 2.79 10.86 -11.33
C ARG A 138 3.24 9.79 -12.32
N PHE A 139 4.04 8.83 -11.87
CA PHE A 139 4.47 7.69 -12.67
C PHE A 139 3.28 6.85 -13.14
N HIS A 140 2.40 6.44 -12.22
CA HIS A 140 1.27 5.57 -12.53
C HIS A 140 0.27 6.22 -13.49
N HIS A 141 0.01 7.53 -13.34
CA HIS A 141 -0.78 8.28 -14.32
C HIS A 141 -0.05 8.36 -15.67
N GLY A 142 1.26 8.62 -15.69
CA GLY A 142 2.07 8.63 -16.91
C GLY A 142 2.03 7.29 -17.66
N THR A 143 2.26 6.18 -16.96
CA THR A 143 2.18 4.83 -17.52
C THR A 143 0.77 4.52 -18.00
N GLY A 144 -0.26 4.89 -17.23
CA GLY A 144 -1.66 4.71 -17.64
C GLY A 144 -2.00 5.44 -18.93
N TYR A 145 -1.56 6.70 -19.08
CA TYR A 145 -1.76 7.45 -20.32
C TYR A 145 -1.02 6.84 -21.51
N ALA A 146 0.21 6.37 -21.32
CA ALA A 146 0.97 5.71 -22.37
C ALA A 146 0.27 4.44 -22.88
N VAL A 147 -0.24 3.61 -21.96
CA VAL A 147 -0.97 2.38 -22.31
C VAL A 147 -2.29 2.70 -23.03
N LEU A 148 -3.02 3.72 -22.59
CA LEU A 148 -4.26 4.16 -23.26
C LEU A 148 -3.99 4.65 -24.69
N LEU A 149 -2.94 5.42 -24.93
CA LEU A 149 -2.55 5.88 -26.26
C LEU A 149 -2.11 4.72 -27.16
N LEU A 150 -1.32 3.78 -26.63
CA LEU A 150 -0.91 2.58 -27.36
C LEU A 150 -2.12 1.70 -27.73
N GLY A 151 -3.06 1.52 -26.81
CA GLY A 151 -4.32 0.82 -27.08
C GLY A 151 -5.15 1.52 -28.16
N PHE A 152 -5.22 2.85 -28.12
CA PHE A 152 -5.89 3.64 -29.16
C PHE A 152 -5.26 3.44 -30.53
N ALA A 153 -3.93 3.59 -30.64
CA ALA A 153 -3.21 3.38 -31.88
C ALA A 153 -3.40 1.95 -32.41
N ASN A 154 -3.38 0.96 -31.52
CA ASN A 154 -3.54 -0.44 -31.89
C ASN A 154 -4.93 -0.74 -32.47
N ILE A 155 -6.00 -0.22 -31.85
CA ILE A 155 -7.37 -0.38 -32.35
C ILE A 155 -7.57 0.41 -33.64
N TRP A 156 -6.97 1.60 -33.74
CA TRP A 156 -7.02 2.41 -34.96
C TRP A 156 -6.37 1.70 -36.15
N ILE A 157 -5.22 1.06 -35.94
CA ILE A 157 -4.58 0.18 -36.93
C ILE A 157 -5.50 -1.00 -37.27
N GLY A 158 -6.14 -1.62 -36.27
CA GLY A 158 -7.14 -2.65 -36.48
C GLY A 158 -8.29 -2.22 -37.40
N PHE A 159 -8.81 -1.00 -37.21
CA PHE A 159 -9.85 -0.45 -38.10
C PHE A 159 -9.36 -0.23 -39.53
N SER A 160 -8.09 0.17 -39.71
CA SER A 160 -7.53 0.29 -41.06
C SER A 160 -7.38 -1.04 -41.81
N ILE A 161 -7.34 -2.17 -41.07
CA ILE A 161 -7.25 -3.52 -41.65
C ILE A 161 -8.64 -4.11 -41.92
N TRP A 162 -9.60 -3.86 -41.02
CA TRP A 162 -10.93 -4.50 -41.06
C TRP A 162 -12.00 -3.69 -41.79
N GLU A 163 -11.70 -2.45 -42.22
CA GLU A 163 -12.61 -1.52 -42.91
C GLU A 163 -14.05 -1.48 -42.32
N PRO A 164 -14.20 -1.23 -41.00
CA PRO A 164 -15.51 -1.22 -40.37
C PRO A 164 -16.35 -0.02 -40.82
N ALA A 165 -17.67 -0.14 -40.69
CA ALA A 165 -18.59 0.96 -40.99
C ALA A 165 -18.21 2.24 -40.21
N MET A 166 -18.28 3.39 -40.88
CA MET A 166 -17.87 4.70 -40.36
C MET A 166 -18.46 5.03 -38.97
N GLY A 167 -19.67 4.55 -38.69
CA GLY A 167 -20.31 4.72 -37.37
C GLY A 167 -19.51 4.14 -36.21
N TRP A 168 -18.83 3.00 -36.38
CA TRP A 168 -18.00 2.40 -35.33
C TRP A 168 -16.71 3.19 -35.08
N VAL A 169 -16.12 3.74 -36.15
CA VAL A 169 -14.94 4.60 -36.05
C VAL A 169 -15.27 5.89 -35.31
N ILE A 170 -16.41 6.52 -35.63
CA ILE A 170 -16.88 7.73 -34.95
C ILE A 170 -17.23 7.44 -33.49
N ALA A 171 -17.99 6.38 -33.21
CA ALA A 171 -18.36 6.01 -31.85
C ALA A 171 -17.15 5.76 -30.96
N TYR A 172 -16.16 5.00 -31.46
CA TYR A 172 -14.92 4.74 -30.74
C TYR A 172 -14.12 6.02 -30.46
N GLY A 173 -13.97 6.90 -31.46
CA GLY A 173 -13.28 8.17 -31.31
C GLY A 173 -13.92 9.09 -30.27
N VAL A 174 -15.25 9.17 -30.25
CA VAL A 174 -16.00 9.99 -29.26
C VAL A 174 -15.83 9.44 -27.85
N ILE A 175 -15.95 8.12 -27.65
CA ILE A 175 -15.80 7.49 -26.34
C ILE A 175 -14.38 7.70 -25.79
N PHE A 176 -13.37 7.47 -26.63
CA PHE A 176 -11.98 7.67 -26.23
C PHE A 176 -11.68 9.13 -25.89
N GLY A 177 -12.18 10.06 -26.71
CA GLY A 177 -12.07 11.50 -26.45
C GLY A 177 -12.72 11.91 -25.13
N ALA A 178 -13.89 11.36 -24.81
CA ALA A 178 -14.59 11.62 -23.55
C ALA A 178 -13.80 11.11 -22.32
N ILE A 179 -13.17 9.93 -22.43
CA ILE A 179 -12.34 9.36 -21.34
C ILE A 179 -11.08 10.21 -21.10
N MET A 180 -10.42 10.65 -22.18
CA MET A 180 -9.25 11.54 -22.10
C MET A 180 -9.61 12.89 -21.50
N LEU A 181 -10.71 13.50 -21.96
CA LEU A 181 -11.19 14.78 -21.42
C LEU A 181 -11.54 14.66 -19.93
N SER A 182 -12.23 13.60 -19.55
CA SER A 182 -12.60 13.34 -18.14
C SER A 182 -11.36 13.22 -17.25
N SER A 183 -10.29 12.59 -17.74
CA SER A 183 -9.04 12.42 -17.00
C SER A 183 -8.35 13.76 -16.71
N VAL A 184 -8.29 14.65 -17.73
CA VAL A 184 -7.71 16.00 -17.59
C VAL A 184 -8.56 16.87 -16.65
N VAL A 185 -9.88 16.84 -16.79
CA VAL A 185 -10.79 17.60 -15.93
C VAL A 185 -10.65 17.17 -14.47
N LEU A 186 -10.58 15.86 -14.20
CA LEU A 186 -10.40 15.35 -12.84
C LEU A 186 -9.02 15.70 -12.26
N GLU A 187 -7.96 15.74 -13.06
CA GLU A 187 -6.62 16.16 -12.61
C GLU A 187 -6.60 17.65 -12.24
N VAL A 188 -7.20 18.52 -13.06
CA VAL A 188 -7.31 19.96 -12.80
C VAL A 188 -8.19 20.22 -11.58
N TRP A 189 -9.37 19.60 -11.51
CA TRP A 189 -10.29 19.77 -10.40
C TRP A 189 -9.69 19.32 -9.06
N LYS A 190 -8.96 18.20 -9.06
CA LYS A 190 -8.22 17.73 -7.88
C LYS A 190 -7.17 18.73 -7.43
N LYS A 191 -6.41 19.33 -8.37
CA LYS A 191 -5.36 20.31 -8.05
C LYS A 191 -5.95 21.58 -7.43
N LEU A 192 -6.99 22.14 -8.06
CA LEU A 192 -7.70 23.33 -7.56
C LEU A 192 -8.28 23.11 -6.15
N ARG A 193 -8.82 21.92 -5.88
CA ARG A 193 -9.37 21.59 -4.56
C ARG A 193 -8.30 21.46 -3.47
N ILE A 194 -7.09 21.01 -3.82
CA ILE A 194 -5.98 20.87 -2.87
C ILE A 194 -5.42 22.25 -2.54
N ASP A 195 -5.16 23.07 -3.56
CA ASP A 195 -4.59 24.42 -3.41
C ASP A 195 -5.51 25.31 -2.55
N GLY A 196 -6.82 25.27 -2.78
CA GLY A 196 -7.79 26.01 -1.95
C GLY A 196 -7.90 25.54 -0.50
N LYS A 197 -7.52 24.28 -0.19
CA LYS A 197 -7.51 23.78 1.18
C LYS A 197 -6.23 24.17 1.93
N THR A 198 -5.11 24.33 1.22
CA THR A 198 -3.85 24.83 1.80
C THR A 198 -3.91 26.33 2.09
N ASP A 199 -4.52 27.13 1.22
CA ASP A 199 -4.62 28.58 1.40
C ASP A 199 -5.45 28.94 2.64
N ALA A 200 -6.62 28.29 2.80
CA ALA A 200 -7.49 28.50 3.97
C ALA A 200 -6.82 28.10 5.30
N ALA A 201 -5.96 27.08 5.31
CA ALA A 201 -5.26 26.66 6.53
C ALA A 201 -4.15 27.65 6.95
N HIS A 202 -3.49 28.29 5.97
CA HIS A 202 -2.44 29.27 6.24
C HIS A 202 -3.02 30.59 6.76
N GLU A 203 -4.14 31.04 6.20
CA GLU A 203 -4.85 32.25 6.64
C GLU A 203 -5.32 32.13 8.11
N VAL A 204 -5.92 31.00 8.48
CA VAL A 204 -6.36 30.72 9.86
C VAL A 204 -5.16 30.72 10.82
N THR A 205 -4.03 30.13 10.44
CA THR A 205 -2.83 30.07 11.30
C THR A 205 -2.20 31.45 11.54
N ILE A 206 -2.20 32.33 10.53
CA ILE A 206 -1.68 33.71 10.67
C ILE A 206 -2.57 34.51 11.63
N SER A 207 -3.90 34.45 11.47
CA SER A 207 -4.84 35.18 12.33
C SER A 207 -4.74 34.82 13.81
N VAL A 208 -4.53 33.54 14.14
CA VAL A 208 -4.37 33.07 15.53
C VAL A 208 -3.08 33.58 16.17
N ASN A 209 -2.00 33.75 15.39
CA ASN A 209 -0.73 34.22 15.90
C ASN A 209 -0.71 35.74 16.14
N GLU A 210 -1.45 36.52 15.36
CA GLU A 210 -1.56 37.97 15.57
C GLU A 210 -2.43 38.33 16.79
N GLU A 211 -3.43 37.51 17.13
CA GLU A 211 -4.32 37.73 18.28
C GLU A 211 -3.66 37.35 19.63
N GLY A 212 -2.60 36.53 19.61
CA GLY A 212 -1.86 36.08 20.80
C GLY A 212 -0.71 37.00 21.25
N THR A 213 -0.36 38.02 20.47
CA THR A 213 0.73 38.97 20.79
C THR A 213 0.19 40.37 21.03
N SER A 214 -0.63 40.56 22.07
CA SER A 214 -0.89 41.88 22.63
C SER A 214 0.25 42.23 23.61
N PRO A 215 0.97 43.35 23.47
CA PRO A 215 1.96 43.75 24.45
C PRO A 215 1.25 44.22 25.73
N GLU A 216 1.41 43.48 26.82
CA GLU A 216 1.20 44.01 28.17
C GLU A 216 2.24 45.13 28.39
N GLU A 217 1.85 46.36 28.07
CA GLU A 217 2.62 47.57 28.36
C GLU A 217 2.58 47.82 29.87
N ASN A 218 3.64 47.35 30.54
CA ASN A 218 3.82 47.48 31.97
C ASN A 218 4.28 48.92 32.29
N THR A 219 3.36 49.76 32.77
CA THR A 219 3.64 51.11 33.24
C THR A 219 4.27 51.09 34.63
N VAL A 220 5.53 51.56 34.74
CA VAL A 220 6.14 52.09 35.97
C VAL A 220 6.89 53.37 35.63
#